data_AF-J9D444-F1
#
_entry.id   AF-J9D444-F1
#
_cell.length_a   1.000
_cell.length_b   1.000
_cell.length_c   1.000
_cell.angle_alpha   90.00
_cell.angle_beta   90.00
_cell.angle_gamma   90.00
#
_symmetry.space_group_name_H-M   'P 1'
#
loop_
_entity.id
_entity.type
_entity.pdbx_description
1 polymer ?
#
loop_
_entity_poly.entity_id
_entity_poly.type
_entity_poly.pdbx_seq_one_letter_code
_entity_poly.pdbx_strand_id
1 'polypeptide(L)'
;MNNTLQVILSDYGDLVNTVLQRIKTNTTLKELFKTPVKRGEFFKALFILLQKRFVAYSKLENTYVYNINYRNIYRRLYFALYVEFVDKNHFKMFTDVFLKVLCTGVCSVKQFRDIKTVSRMIDLKLLKYSDNNVDFNFSSMERSTEFFDEKENVKKLKTVEKNQFVMVDYENLEEAMILKYFKDSIIEKYTTKIEDILTRLLAQPLINEQTIKKIIDEIKGNEASNEKLLESYVFYLKNDHILVPDPTMKNFRFDKKSMEIMLKKACMLNYTMENMSKHCKRVLNCIFERKMVEDKDISKYALLDAKTMRSVCLDLHQELFIQLCVMQKENKNFHIWEIDHLKAFKLCALKFQDKIIEKIPLIDNFWKVSLYTGSDISSDQVYISDLLQLAKSHFILTYE
;
A
#
# COMPACT_ATOMS: atom_id res chain seq x y z
N MET A 1 -22.14 7.55 5.17
CA MET A 1 -20.75 7.98 5.46
C MET A 1 -19.96 6.71 5.73
N ASN A 2 -18.78 6.51 5.10
CA ASN A 2 -18.09 5.21 5.15
C ASN A 2 -17.81 4.78 6.59
N ASN A 3 -18.45 3.70 7.02
CA ASN A 3 -18.20 2.99 8.29
C ASN A 3 -16.69 2.84 8.55
N THR A 4 -15.92 2.63 7.48
CA THR A 4 -14.45 2.57 7.48
C THR A 4 -13.74 3.72 8.17
N LEU A 5 -14.09 4.98 7.87
CA LEU A 5 -13.38 6.13 8.45
C LEU A 5 -13.65 6.26 9.95
N GLN A 6 -14.88 5.95 10.37
CA GLN A 6 -15.22 5.97 11.79
C GLN A 6 -14.46 4.89 12.56
N VAL A 7 -14.37 3.68 12.00
CA VAL A 7 -13.61 2.57 12.61
C VAL A 7 -12.10 2.87 12.64
N ILE A 8 -11.52 3.46 11.59
CA ILE A 8 -10.10 3.83 11.59
C ILE A 8 -9.79 4.91 12.66
N LEU A 9 -10.73 5.84 12.88
CA LEU A 9 -10.52 6.99 13.76
C LEU A 9 -10.91 6.73 15.22
N SER A 10 -11.52 5.59 15.54
CA SER A 10 -11.96 5.30 16.92
C SER A 10 -10.81 5.32 17.92
N ASP A 11 -9.59 5.01 17.49
CA ASP A 11 -8.37 5.09 18.31
C ASP A 11 -8.06 6.48 18.84
N TYR A 12 -8.52 7.52 18.15
CA TYR A 12 -8.20 8.91 18.47
C TYR A 12 -9.35 9.62 19.21
N GLY A 13 -10.47 8.92 19.44
CA GLY A 13 -11.63 9.40 20.16
C GLY A 13 -12.65 10.19 19.31
N ASP A 14 -13.88 10.25 19.80
CA ASP A 14 -15.04 10.82 19.10
C ASP A 14 -14.86 12.31 18.74
N LEU A 15 -14.11 13.03 19.57
CA LEU A 15 -13.81 14.43 19.35
C LEU A 15 -12.96 14.65 18.08
N VAL A 16 -11.95 13.80 17.86
CA VAL A 16 -11.09 13.86 16.68
C VAL A 16 -11.91 13.58 15.42
N ASN A 17 -12.78 12.57 15.47
CA ASN A 17 -13.72 12.26 14.38
C ASN A 17 -14.65 13.45 14.11
N THR A 18 -15.26 14.02 15.16
CA THR A 18 -16.18 15.17 15.04
C THR A 18 -15.51 16.40 14.40
N VAL A 19 -14.26 16.69 14.77
CA VAL A 19 -13.50 17.79 14.16
C VAL A 19 -13.14 17.49 12.71
N LEU A 20 -12.68 16.27 12.41
CA LEU A 20 -12.32 15.88 11.05
C LEU A 20 -13.51 15.98 10.09
N GLN A 21 -14.70 15.52 10.49
CA GLN A 21 -15.91 15.55 9.65
C GLN A 21 -16.32 16.96 9.21
N ARG A 22 -15.85 18.00 9.90
CA ARG A 22 -16.12 19.40 9.55
C ARG A 22 -15.10 20.01 8.59
N ILE A 23 -13.94 19.38 8.44
CA ILE A 23 -12.92 19.83 7.50
C ILE A 23 -13.37 19.40 6.11
N LYS A 24 -13.81 20.38 5.32
CA LYS A 24 -14.01 20.23 3.87
C LYS A 24 -12.76 20.72 3.14
N THR A 25 -12.78 20.62 1.82
CA THR A 25 -11.71 21.18 1.00
C THR A 25 -11.57 22.68 1.27
N ASN A 26 -10.33 23.12 1.55
CA ASN A 26 -9.92 24.49 1.82
C ASN A 26 -10.69 25.18 2.98
N THR A 27 -11.06 24.42 4.01
CA THR A 27 -11.79 25.01 5.15
C THR A 27 -10.87 25.89 5.98
N THR A 28 -11.35 27.07 6.37
CA THR A 28 -10.60 28.01 7.23
C THR A 28 -10.82 27.73 8.71
N LEU A 29 -9.91 28.23 9.57
CA LEU A 29 -10.09 28.10 11.02
C LEU A 29 -11.40 28.74 11.50
N LYS A 30 -11.78 29.89 10.93
CA LYS A 30 -13.05 30.59 11.25
C LYS A 30 -14.29 29.74 10.98
N GLU A 31 -14.28 28.97 9.91
CA GLU A 31 -15.39 28.06 9.58
C GLU A 31 -15.45 26.86 10.53
N LEU A 32 -14.28 26.35 10.92
CA LEU A 32 -14.19 25.25 11.90
C LEU A 32 -14.58 25.66 13.32
N PHE A 33 -14.66 26.96 13.62
CA PHE A 33 -15.08 27.48 14.93
C PHE A 33 -16.58 27.63 15.12
N LYS A 34 -17.41 27.40 14.09
CA LYS A 34 -18.87 27.44 14.21
C LYS A 34 -19.44 26.21 14.95
N THR A 35 -18.73 25.72 15.96
CA THR A 35 -18.93 24.40 16.57
C THR A 35 -19.33 24.52 18.03
N PRO A 36 -20.18 23.60 18.53
CA PRO A 36 -20.56 23.56 19.94
C PRO A 36 -19.44 23.01 20.84
N VAL A 37 -18.27 22.69 20.27
CA VAL A 37 -17.12 22.12 20.98
C VAL A 37 -16.35 23.25 21.66
N LYS A 38 -15.91 23.04 22.91
CA LYS A 38 -15.09 24.02 23.62
C LYS A 38 -13.80 24.31 22.84
N ARG A 39 -13.43 25.59 22.74
CA ARG A 39 -12.27 26.07 21.95
C ARG A 39 -10.99 25.26 22.22
N GLY A 40 -10.66 24.98 23.48
CA GLY A 40 -9.48 24.19 23.85
C GLY A 40 -9.53 22.73 23.41
N GLU A 41 -10.71 22.09 23.48
CA GLU A 41 -10.92 20.71 23.02
C GLU A 41 -10.81 20.61 21.50
N PHE A 42 -11.40 21.58 20.79
CA PHE A 42 -11.28 21.68 19.34
C PHE A 42 -9.81 21.72 18.89
N PHE A 43 -8.99 22.57 19.53
CA PHE A 43 -7.56 22.64 19.20
C PHE A 43 -6.80 21.36 19.52
N LYS A 44 -7.13 20.68 20.63
CA LYS A 44 -6.54 19.38 20.95
C LYS A 44 -6.80 18.36 19.85
N ALA A 45 -8.03 18.27 19.36
CA ALA A 45 -8.38 17.38 18.27
C ALA A 45 -7.72 17.78 16.94
N LEU A 46 -7.76 19.06 16.57
CA LEU A 46 -7.11 19.55 15.34
C LEU A 46 -5.60 19.29 15.38
N PHE A 47 -4.97 19.47 16.54
CA PHE A 47 -3.56 19.17 16.74
C PHE A 47 -3.24 17.70 16.49
N ILE A 48 -4.04 16.78 17.04
CA ILE A 48 -3.88 15.34 16.78
C ILE A 48 -3.98 15.07 15.27
N LEU A 49 -4.97 15.63 14.59
CA LEU A 49 -5.15 15.46 13.15
C LEU A 49 -3.96 15.96 12.32
N LEU A 50 -3.36 17.09 12.72
CA LEU A 50 -2.16 17.64 12.09
C LEU A 50 -0.92 16.78 12.38
N GLN A 51 -0.75 16.35 13.64
CA GLN A 51 0.39 15.53 14.08
C GLN A 51 0.39 14.16 13.37
N LYS A 52 -0.79 13.54 13.21
CA LYS A 52 -0.97 12.30 12.43
C LYS A 52 -0.97 12.52 10.92
N ARG A 53 -0.92 13.77 10.47
CA ARG A 53 -1.03 14.18 9.06
C ARG A 53 -2.32 13.71 8.37
N PHE A 54 -3.39 13.49 9.12
CA PHE A 54 -4.73 13.28 8.59
C PHE A 54 -5.31 14.57 7.99
N VAL A 55 -4.79 15.71 8.46
CA VAL A 55 -5.09 17.03 7.92
C VAL A 55 -3.78 17.68 7.47
N ALA A 56 -3.78 18.23 6.27
CA ALA A 56 -2.76 19.13 5.78
C ALA A 56 -3.27 20.57 5.87
N TYR A 57 -2.35 21.52 6.00
CA TYR A 57 -2.68 22.94 5.94
C TYR A 57 -1.75 23.64 4.94
N SER A 58 -2.27 24.68 4.30
CA SER A 58 -1.51 25.55 3.41
C SER A 58 -1.96 27.00 3.61
N LYS A 59 -1.14 27.96 3.16
CA LYS A 59 -1.47 29.38 3.21
C LYS A 59 -2.00 29.80 1.83
N LEU A 60 -3.27 30.20 1.79
CA LEU A 60 -3.93 30.73 0.59
C LEU A 60 -4.36 32.17 0.90
N GLU A 61 -3.89 33.14 0.11
CA GLU A 61 -4.31 34.55 0.24
C GLU A 61 -4.24 35.08 1.69
N ASN A 62 -3.13 34.80 2.37
CA ASN A 62 -2.90 35.15 3.79
C ASN A 62 -3.74 34.44 4.84
N THR A 63 -4.56 33.46 4.45
CA THR A 63 -5.36 32.63 5.38
C THR A 63 -4.85 31.19 5.37
N TYR A 64 -4.84 30.54 6.53
CA TYR A 64 -4.58 29.10 6.61
C TYR A 64 -5.84 28.33 6.25
N VAL A 65 -5.69 27.43 5.28
CA VAL A 65 -6.75 26.50 4.85
C VAL A 65 -6.34 25.08 5.18
N TYR A 66 -7.31 24.27 5.59
CA TYR A 66 -7.13 22.89 6.02
C TYR A 66 -7.80 21.94 5.02
N ASN A 67 -7.13 20.83 4.74
CA ASN A 67 -7.56 19.80 3.81
C ASN A 67 -7.36 18.41 4.41
N ILE A 68 -8.36 17.53 4.25
CA ILE A 68 -8.24 16.13 4.68
C ILE A 68 -7.27 15.39 3.75
N ASN A 69 -6.32 14.68 4.33
CA ASN A 69 -5.48 13.72 3.64
C ASN A 69 -6.01 12.31 3.86
N TYR A 70 -6.94 11.89 3.00
CA TYR A 70 -7.55 10.56 3.07
C TYR A 70 -6.50 9.45 2.93
N ARG A 71 -5.47 9.62 2.10
CA ARG A 71 -4.40 8.63 1.91
C ARG A 71 -3.72 8.30 3.24
N ASN A 72 -3.39 9.31 4.05
CA ASN A 72 -2.79 9.09 5.38
C ASN A 72 -3.74 8.43 6.38
N ILE A 73 -5.05 8.67 6.29
CA ILE A 73 -6.04 7.99 7.14
C ILE A 73 -6.10 6.50 6.78
N TYR A 74 -6.25 6.18 5.48
CA TYR A 74 -6.33 4.79 5.03
C TYR A 74 -5.03 4.00 5.25
N ARG A 75 -3.87 4.67 5.31
CA ARG A 75 -2.59 4.04 5.68
C ARG A 75 -2.63 3.36 7.06
N ARG A 76 -3.53 3.77 7.96
CA ARG A 76 -3.72 3.12 9.27
C ARG A 76 -4.07 1.63 9.14
N LEU A 77 -4.73 1.23 8.04
CA LEU A 77 -5.04 -0.17 7.72
C LEU A 77 -3.78 -1.02 7.52
N TYR A 78 -2.65 -0.39 7.19
CA TYR A 78 -1.41 -1.06 6.81
C TYR A 78 -0.31 -0.94 7.86
N PHE A 79 -0.57 -0.35 9.03
CA PHE A 79 0.49 -0.12 10.04
C PHE A 79 1.17 -1.41 10.48
N ALA A 80 0.41 -2.48 10.71
CA ALA A 80 0.97 -3.80 11.04
C ALA A 80 1.86 -4.33 9.90
N LEU A 81 1.43 -4.14 8.66
CA LEU A 81 2.18 -4.56 7.47
C LEU A 81 3.49 -3.78 7.31
N TYR A 82 3.48 -2.47 7.59
CA TYR A 82 4.69 -1.64 7.58
C TYR A 82 5.70 -2.07 8.65
N VAL A 83 5.21 -2.34 9.87
CA VAL A 83 6.07 -2.78 10.98
C VAL A 83 6.66 -4.15 10.68
N GLU A 84 5.87 -5.10 10.20
CA GLU A 84 6.35 -6.42 9.78
C GLU A 84 7.41 -6.31 8.68
N PHE A 85 7.20 -5.44 7.69
CA PHE A 85 8.17 -5.23 6.62
C PHE A 85 9.49 -4.70 7.18
N VAL A 86 9.47 -3.72 8.07
CA VAL A 86 10.69 -3.18 8.68
C VAL A 86 11.40 -4.23 9.53
N ASP A 87 10.65 -4.98 10.33
CA ASP A 87 11.19 -6.00 11.22
C ASP A 87 11.87 -7.16 10.48
N LYS A 88 11.29 -7.60 9.36
CA LYS A 88 11.84 -8.69 8.55
C LYS A 88 13.05 -8.30 7.69
N ASN A 89 13.17 -7.03 7.30
CA ASN A 89 14.18 -6.59 6.33
C ASN A 89 15.30 -5.74 6.96
N HIS A 90 15.18 -5.36 8.23
CA HIS A 90 16.14 -4.50 8.92
C HIS A 90 16.44 -4.96 10.34
N PHE A 91 17.30 -4.22 11.04
CA PHE A 91 17.66 -4.51 12.42
C PHE A 91 16.49 -4.21 13.37
N LYS A 92 16.31 -5.04 14.42
CA LYS A 92 15.26 -4.86 15.44
C LYS A 92 15.20 -3.44 16.03
N MET A 93 16.34 -2.79 16.21
CA MET A 93 16.41 -1.40 16.69
C MET A 93 15.70 -0.39 15.76
N PHE A 94 15.62 -0.68 14.45
CA PHE A 94 14.87 0.14 13.50
C PHE A 94 13.37 -0.03 13.70
N THR A 95 12.91 -1.24 14.01
CA THR A 95 11.49 -1.54 14.28
C THR A 95 10.95 -0.66 15.42
N ASP A 96 11.69 -0.55 16.53
CA ASP A 96 11.28 0.26 17.69
C ASP A 96 11.19 1.76 17.35
N VAL A 97 12.20 2.29 16.66
CA VAL A 97 12.22 3.69 16.21
C VAL A 97 11.10 3.95 15.21
N PHE A 98 10.93 3.05 14.23
CA PHE A 98 9.90 3.12 13.20
C PHE A 98 8.51 3.13 13.82
N LEU A 99 8.22 2.20 14.74
CA LEU A 99 6.95 2.10 15.43
C LEU A 99 6.61 3.38 16.18
N LYS A 100 7.59 3.96 16.90
CA LYS A 100 7.41 5.25 17.60
C LYS A 100 7.04 6.38 16.62
N VAL A 101 7.73 6.49 15.49
CA VAL A 101 7.43 7.51 14.47
C VAL A 101 6.08 7.25 13.82
N LEU A 102 5.77 6.00 13.47
CA LEU A 102 4.52 5.58 12.84
C LEU A 102 3.31 5.89 13.73
N CYS A 103 3.37 5.48 14.99
CA CYS A 103 2.29 5.72 15.96
C CYS A 103 2.14 7.21 16.27
N THR A 104 3.22 8.00 16.28
CA THR A 104 3.16 9.42 16.63
C THR A 104 2.77 10.30 15.44
N GLY A 105 3.20 9.95 14.23
CA GLY A 105 3.04 10.72 12.99
C GLY A 105 4.28 11.56 12.68
N VAL A 106 4.47 12.66 13.42
CA VAL A 106 5.65 13.52 13.34
C VAL A 106 6.35 13.57 14.70
N CYS A 107 7.65 13.26 14.72
CA CYS A 107 8.46 13.21 15.95
C CYS A 107 9.66 14.15 15.87
N SER A 108 10.06 14.73 16.99
CA SER A 108 11.34 15.42 17.08
C SER A 108 12.49 14.41 17.16
N VAL A 109 13.55 14.63 16.38
CA VAL A 109 14.78 13.81 16.42
C VAL A 109 15.39 13.80 17.83
N LYS A 110 15.21 14.87 18.61
CA LYS A 110 15.71 15.00 19.99
C LYS A 110 15.06 14.01 20.97
N GLN A 111 13.92 13.42 20.62
CA GLN A 111 13.22 12.43 21.45
C GLN A 111 13.82 11.02 21.36
N PHE A 112 14.81 10.81 20.48
CA PHE A 112 15.47 9.53 20.30
C PHE A 112 16.83 9.53 20.99
N ARG A 113 17.13 8.48 21.75
CA ARG A 113 18.43 8.31 22.41
C ARG A 113 19.55 8.10 21.40
N ASP A 114 19.26 7.39 20.31
CA ASP A 114 20.21 7.12 19.24
C ASP A 114 19.83 7.86 17.94
N ILE A 115 20.43 9.04 17.78
CA ILE A 115 20.25 9.87 16.58
C ILE A 115 20.90 9.22 15.35
N LYS A 116 21.95 8.40 15.52
CA LYS A 116 22.62 7.74 14.39
C LYS A 116 21.70 6.72 13.73
N THR A 117 20.92 5.98 14.52
CA THR A 117 19.89 5.08 14.00
C THR A 117 18.85 5.83 13.17
N VAL A 118 18.35 6.97 13.66
CA VAL A 118 17.40 7.81 12.90
C VAL A 118 18.02 8.26 11.58
N SER A 119 19.27 8.71 11.58
CA SER A 119 19.98 9.11 10.35
C SER A 119 20.07 7.97 9.34
N ARG A 120 20.46 6.77 9.78
CA ARG A 120 20.55 5.59 8.88
C ARG A 120 19.20 5.20 8.31
N MET A 121 18.12 5.33 9.07
CA MET A 121 16.76 5.08 8.57
C MET A 121 16.31 6.11 7.54
N ILE A 122 16.81 7.34 7.61
CA ILE A 122 16.61 8.36 6.58
C ILE A 122 17.41 8.01 5.31
N ASP A 123 18.66 7.58 5.46
CA ASP A 123 19.50 7.16 4.32
C ASP A 123 18.87 5.95 3.58
N LEU A 124 18.24 5.06 4.33
CA LEU A 124 17.48 3.91 3.81
C LEU A 124 16.07 4.27 3.31
N LYS A 125 15.68 5.55 3.39
CA LYS A 125 14.37 6.06 2.96
C LYS A 125 13.17 5.41 3.66
N LEU A 126 13.36 4.95 4.91
CA LEU A 126 12.26 4.51 5.78
C LEU A 126 11.60 5.71 6.47
N LEU A 127 12.42 6.70 6.80
CA LEU A 127 12.02 7.98 7.38
C LEU A 127 12.44 9.13 6.47
N LYS A 128 11.76 10.26 6.60
CA LYS A 128 12.19 11.53 6.00
C LYS A 128 12.02 12.68 6.97
N TYR A 129 12.77 13.75 6.75
CA TYR A 129 12.54 14.99 7.47
C TYR A 129 11.16 15.56 7.09
N SER A 130 10.47 16.12 8.08
CA SER A 130 9.21 16.84 7.84
C SER A 130 9.52 18.16 7.14
N ASP A 131 8.88 18.40 5.99
CA ASP A 131 8.97 19.68 5.27
C ASP A 131 8.39 20.84 6.10
N ASN A 132 7.51 20.52 7.04
CA ASN A 132 6.87 21.48 7.93
C ASN A 132 7.60 21.52 9.29
N ASN A 133 8.24 22.66 9.56
CA ASN A 133 8.99 23.00 10.78
C ASN A 133 8.08 23.31 12.00
N VAL A 134 6.98 22.59 12.20
CA VAL A 134 6.10 22.85 13.35
C VAL A 134 6.35 21.82 14.44
N ASP A 135 6.84 22.33 15.59
CA ASP A 135 7.00 21.54 16.81
C ASP A 135 5.62 21.21 17.39
N PHE A 136 5.13 20.02 17.08
CA PHE A 136 3.95 19.45 17.71
C PHE A 136 4.36 18.69 19.00
N ASN A 137 4.94 19.39 19.97
CA ASN A 137 5.24 18.81 21.28
C ASN A 137 4.00 18.83 22.19
N PHE A 138 3.59 17.66 22.69
CA PHE A 138 2.42 17.52 23.58
C PHE A 138 2.65 18.19 24.95
N SER A 139 3.90 18.34 25.39
CA SER A 139 4.28 18.95 26.67
C SER A 139 4.20 20.48 26.69
N SER A 140 4.10 21.14 25.53
CA SER A 140 3.88 22.59 25.44
C SER A 140 2.39 22.97 25.41
N MET A 141 1.50 21.99 25.47
CA MET A 141 0.06 22.16 25.26
C MET A 141 -0.65 22.88 26.43
N GLU A 142 -0.10 22.83 27.64
CA GLU A 142 -0.60 23.64 28.77
C GLU A 142 -0.32 25.14 28.60
N ARG A 143 0.52 25.54 27.62
CA ARG A 143 0.84 26.94 27.30
C ARG A 143 0.31 27.41 25.94
N SER A 144 -0.39 26.57 25.16
CA SER A 144 -0.59 26.81 23.72
C SER A 144 -1.99 27.26 23.26
N THR A 145 -2.87 27.70 24.16
CA THR A 145 -4.08 28.46 23.75
C THR A 145 -3.73 29.74 22.99
N GLU A 146 -2.51 30.25 23.14
CA GLU A 146 -2.02 31.45 22.46
C GLU A 146 -1.62 31.20 20.99
N PHE A 147 -1.24 29.98 20.59
CA PHE A 147 -0.67 29.70 19.26
C PHE A 147 -1.63 29.95 18.09
N PHE A 148 -2.92 30.08 18.36
CA PHE A 148 -3.97 30.17 17.34
C PHE A 148 -4.85 31.42 17.47
N ASP A 149 -4.45 32.43 18.26
CA ASP A 149 -5.06 33.75 18.16
C ASP A 149 -4.48 34.50 16.94
N GLU A 150 -5.29 34.62 15.89
CA GLU A 150 -4.97 35.23 14.59
C GLU A 150 -4.48 36.69 14.68
N LYS A 151 -4.60 37.36 15.84
CA LYS A 151 -4.29 38.79 15.98
C LYS A 151 -2.97 39.13 16.66
N GLU A 152 -2.29 38.22 17.37
CA GLU A 152 -1.06 38.58 18.11
C GLU A 152 0.18 37.73 17.84
N ASN A 153 0.08 36.51 17.26
CA ASN A 153 1.23 35.60 17.19
C ASN A 153 1.97 35.49 15.85
N VAL A 154 1.70 36.39 14.89
CA VAL A 154 2.46 36.47 13.62
C VAL A 154 3.95 36.77 13.85
N LYS A 155 4.35 37.29 15.02
CA LYS A 155 5.74 37.67 15.33
C LYS A 155 6.57 36.60 16.07
N LYS A 156 6.04 35.43 16.43
CA LYS A 156 6.79 34.41 17.21
C LYS A 156 6.76 32.99 16.66
N LEU A 157 6.58 32.81 15.35
CA LEU A 157 7.05 31.59 14.69
C LEU A 157 8.58 31.66 14.62
N LYS A 158 9.26 31.20 15.68
CA LYS A 158 10.71 30.94 15.61
C LYS A 158 10.91 29.96 14.46
N THR A 159 11.73 30.35 13.48
CA THR A 159 12.28 29.44 12.48
C THR A 159 12.98 28.31 13.22
N VAL A 160 12.29 27.18 13.36
CA VAL A 160 12.90 25.96 13.89
C VAL A 160 13.96 25.52 12.89
N GLU A 161 15.13 25.12 13.38
CA GLU A 161 16.23 24.64 12.55
C GLU A 161 15.71 23.56 11.58
N LYS A 162 16.15 23.63 10.31
CA LYS A 162 15.87 22.58 9.33
C LYS A 162 16.33 21.23 9.92
N ASN A 163 15.55 20.16 9.70
CA ASN A 163 15.86 18.78 10.06
C ASN A 163 15.63 18.38 11.54
N GLN A 164 14.79 19.10 12.30
CA GLN A 164 14.48 18.70 13.68
C GLN A 164 13.36 17.66 13.83
N PHE A 165 12.53 17.47 12.79
CA PHE A 165 11.39 16.56 12.84
C PHE A 165 11.47 15.51 11.75
N VAL A 166 11.10 14.29 12.11
CA VAL A 166 11.07 13.12 11.22
C VAL A 166 9.68 12.52 11.19
N MET A 167 9.37 11.90 10.06
CA MET A 167 8.13 11.18 9.80
C MET A 167 8.42 9.98 8.91
N VAL A 168 7.47 9.05 8.83
CA VAL A 168 7.57 7.90 7.91
C VAL A 168 7.61 8.39 6.47
N ASP A 169 8.55 7.87 5.68
CA ASP A 169 8.58 8.10 4.24
C ASP A 169 7.74 7.05 3.51
N TYR A 170 6.41 7.20 3.61
CA TYR A 170 5.49 6.22 3.05
C TYR A 170 5.66 6.00 1.55
N GLU A 171 6.12 6.99 0.78
CA GLU A 171 6.27 6.85 -0.68
C GLU A 171 7.35 5.82 -1.01
N ASN A 172 8.56 5.99 -0.46
CA ASN A 172 9.66 5.05 -0.67
C ASN A 172 9.41 3.70 0.03
N LEU A 173 8.77 3.70 1.20
CA LEU A 173 8.42 2.47 1.91
C LEU A 173 7.42 1.61 1.11
N GLU A 174 6.32 2.22 0.64
CA GLU A 174 5.28 1.51 -0.12
C GLU A 174 5.85 0.98 -1.44
N GLU A 175 6.71 1.75 -2.12
CA GLU A 175 7.42 1.29 -3.32
C GLU A 175 8.35 0.11 -3.05
N ALA A 176 9.14 0.16 -1.96
CA ALA A 176 10.02 -0.94 -1.56
C ALA A 176 9.23 -2.22 -1.23
N MET A 177 8.07 -2.09 -0.58
CA MET A 177 7.18 -3.20 -0.29
C MET A 177 6.60 -3.84 -1.56
N ILE A 178 6.11 -3.03 -2.50
CA ILE A 178 5.59 -3.54 -3.78
C ILE A 178 6.69 -4.25 -4.56
N LEU A 179 7.91 -3.70 -4.59
CA LEU A 179 9.03 -4.36 -5.23
C LEU A 179 9.37 -5.70 -4.56
N LYS A 180 9.34 -5.76 -3.22
CA LYS A 180 9.54 -7.02 -2.48
C LYS A 180 8.46 -8.05 -2.82
N TYR A 181 7.19 -7.66 -2.79
CA TYR A 181 6.07 -8.56 -3.12
C TYR A 181 6.12 -9.04 -4.57
N PHE A 182 6.57 -8.17 -5.48
CA PHE A 182 6.83 -8.55 -6.87
C PHE A 182 7.91 -9.62 -6.94
N LYS A 183 9.08 -9.40 -6.33
CA LYS A 183 10.17 -10.40 -6.29
C LYS A 183 9.68 -11.74 -5.74
N ASP A 184 8.96 -11.72 -4.63
CA ASP A 184 8.41 -12.92 -4.00
C ASP A 184 7.46 -13.69 -4.94
N SER A 185 6.62 -12.96 -5.68
CA SER A 185 5.70 -13.56 -6.64
C SER A 185 6.42 -14.20 -7.84
N ILE A 186 7.53 -13.60 -8.29
CA ILE A 186 8.37 -14.16 -9.36
C ILE A 186 9.10 -15.40 -8.87
N ILE A 187 9.64 -15.37 -7.65
CA ILE A 187 10.32 -16.51 -7.02
C ILE A 187 9.35 -17.69 -6.86
N GLU A 188 8.12 -17.43 -6.41
CA GLU A 188 7.07 -18.45 -6.25
C GLU A 188 6.65 -19.03 -7.60
N LYS A 189 6.51 -18.19 -8.64
CA LYS A 189 6.11 -18.65 -9.99
C LYS A 189 7.19 -19.50 -10.68
N TYR A 190 8.46 -19.17 -10.47
CA TYR A 190 9.59 -19.80 -11.16
C TYR A 190 10.43 -20.64 -10.20
N THR A 191 11.33 -20.01 -9.47
CA THR A 191 12.23 -20.64 -8.49
C THR A 191 13.05 -19.56 -7.78
N THR A 192 13.62 -19.87 -6.61
CA THR A 192 14.56 -19.00 -5.89
C THR A 192 15.78 -18.60 -6.72
N LYS A 193 16.20 -19.44 -7.69
CA LYS A 193 17.35 -19.12 -8.55
C LYS A 193 17.16 -17.89 -9.46
N ILE A 194 15.93 -17.45 -9.71
CA ILE A 194 15.68 -16.24 -10.50
C ILE A 194 15.95 -14.95 -9.70
N GLU A 195 16.01 -15.04 -8.37
CA GLU A 195 16.11 -13.89 -7.46
C GLU A 195 17.37 -13.05 -7.73
N ASP A 196 18.50 -13.71 -7.96
CA ASP A 196 19.78 -13.05 -8.21
C ASP A 196 19.78 -12.29 -9.53
N ILE A 197 19.26 -12.90 -10.59
CA ILE A 197 19.08 -12.25 -11.90
C ILE A 197 18.16 -11.04 -11.73
N LEU A 198 17.00 -11.25 -11.10
CA LEU A 198 16.01 -10.20 -10.94
C LEU A 198 16.55 -9.03 -10.13
N THR A 199 17.25 -9.31 -9.03
CA THR A 199 17.84 -8.29 -8.15
C THR A 199 18.93 -7.50 -8.86
N ARG A 200 19.83 -8.16 -9.61
CA ARG A 200 20.88 -7.49 -10.38
C ARG A 200 20.31 -6.65 -11.51
N LEU A 201 19.28 -7.14 -12.22
CA LEU A 201 18.60 -6.40 -13.28
C LEU A 201 17.89 -5.15 -12.75
N LEU A 202 17.17 -5.27 -11.63
CA LEU A 202 16.48 -4.13 -11.00
C LEU A 202 17.46 -3.05 -10.50
N ALA A 203 18.70 -3.42 -10.19
CA ALA A 203 19.74 -2.48 -9.81
C ALA A 203 20.36 -1.74 -11.00
N GLN A 204 20.09 -2.15 -12.25
CA GLN A 204 20.66 -1.51 -13.42
C GLN A 204 19.84 -0.28 -13.83
N PRO A 205 20.48 0.88 -14.03
CA PRO A 205 19.79 2.05 -14.58
C PRO A 205 19.44 1.87 -16.07
N LEU A 206 20.17 1.00 -16.78
CA LEU A 206 19.95 0.66 -18.18
C LEU A 206 20.17 -0.83 -18.42
N ILE A 207 19.17 -1.51 -18.96
CA ILE A 207 19.23 -2.93 -19.26
C ILE A 207 19.33 -3.11 -20.77
N ASN A 208 20.42 -3.67 -21.27
CA ASN A 208 20.55 -4.08 -22.67
C ASN A 208 21.11 -5.51 -22.74
N GLU A 209 21.23 -6.07 -23.95
CA GLU A 209 21.72 -7.45 -24.12
C GLU A 209 23.15 -7.64 -23.57
N GLN A 210 24.02 -6.61 -23.61
CA GLN A 210 25.35 -6.70 -23.01
C GLN A 210 25.29 -6.72 -21.48
N THR A 211 24.44 -5.88 -20.89
CA THR A 211 24.19 -5.87 -19.44
C THR A 211 23.66 -7.21 -18.96
N ILE A 212 22.71 -7.80 -19.70
CA ILE A 212 22.14 -9.12 -19.39
C ILE A 212 23.23 -10.19 -19.43
N LYS A 213 24.04 -10.24 -20.50
CA LYS A 213 25.15 -11.20 -20.61
C LYS A 213 26.14 -11.06 -19.46
N LYS A 214 26.55 -9.83 -19.13
CA LYS A 214 27.45 -9.56 -18.01
C LYS A 214 26.89 -10.09 -16.68
N ILE A 215 25.60 -9.86 -16.42
CA ILE A 215 24.94 -10.38 -15.21
C ILE A 215 24.95 -11.92 -15.19
N ILE A 216 24.65 -12.56 -16.31
CA ILE A 216 24.66 -14.03 -16.44
C ILE A 216 26.07 -14.57 -16.19
N ASP A 217 27.09 -13.98 -16.81
CA ASP A 217 28.50 -14.36 -16.66
C ASP A 217 28.98 -14.21 -15.22
N GLU A 218 28.59 -13.12 -14.53
CA GLU A 218 28.91 -12.91 -13.12
C GLU A 218 28.27 -13.95 -12.20
N ILE A 219 27.01 -14.33 -12.44
CA ILE A 219 26.33 -15.36 -11.64
C ILE A 219 26.97 -16.73 -11.90
N LYS A 220 27.23 -17.06 -13.17
CA LYS A 220 27.93 -18.28 -13.58
C LYS A 220 29.36 -18.37 -13.03
N GLY A 221 30.05 -17.24 -12.86
CA GLY A 221 31.38 -17.21 -12.26
C GLY A 221 31.38 -17.50 -10.75
N ASN A 222 30.29 -17.13 -10.07
CA ASN A 222 30.15 -17.29 -8.62
C ASN A 222 29.49 -18.63 -8.23
N GLU A 223 28.70 -19.22 -9.13
CA GLU A 223 27.99 -20.47 -8.91
C GLU A 223 28.24 -21.42 -10.09
N ALA A 224 28.30 -22.73 -9.86
CA ALA A 224 28.30 -23.74 -10.93
C ALA A 224 26.93 -23.85 -11.64
N SER A 225 26.34 -22.71 -12.01
CA SER A 225 25.03 -22.53 -12.59
C SER A 225 25.09 -22.67 -14.11
N ASN A 226 24.09 -23.35 -14.69
CA ASN A 226 24.00 -23.60 -16.13
C ASN A 226 23.55 -22.31 -16.87
N GLU A 227 24.39 -21.80 -17.77
CA GLU A 227 24.13 -20.61 -18.57
C GLU A 227 22.78 -20.64 -19.30
N LYS A 228 22.42 -21.79 -19.90
CA LYS A 228 21.13 -21.96 -20.59
C LYS A 228 19.93 -21.79 -19.66
N LEU A 229 20.09 -22.16 -18.40
CA LEU A 229 19.05 -21.98 -17.38
C LEU A 229 18.91 -20.50 -17.01
N LEU A 230 20.03 -19.79 -16.85
CA LEU A 230 20.02 -18.35 -16.56
C LEU A 230 19.40 -17.54 -17.71
N GLU A 231 19.73 -17.87 -18.96
CA GLU A 231 19.10 -17.29 -20.16
C GLU A 231 17.58 -17.56 -20.20
N SER A 232 17.15 -18.77 -19.81
CA SER A 232 15.72 -19.13 -19.79
C SER A 232 14.92 -18.26 -18.80
N TYR A 233 15.50 -17.86 -17.67
CA TYR A 233 14.83 -16.97 -16.73
C TYR A 233 14.62 -15.58 -17.30
N VAL A 234 15.62 -15.01 -18.00
CA VAL A 234 15.46 -13.73 -18.68
C VAL A 234 14.40 -13.83 -19.77
N PHE A 235 14.37 -14.94 -20.50
CA PHE A 235 13.33 -15.22 -21.49
C PHE A 235 11.93 -15.27 -20.87
N TYR A 236 11.77 -15.89 -19.70
CA TYR A 236 10.49 -15.89 -18.98
C TYR A 236 10.04 -14.48 -18.57
N LEU A 237 10.95 -13.64 -18.05
CA LEU A 237 10.64 -12.25 -17.71
C LEU A 237 10.20 -11.43 -18.95
N LYS A 238 10.80 -11.70 -20.12
CA LYS A 238 10.40 -11.07 -21.39
C LYS A 238 9.01 -11.54 -21.84
N ASN A 239 8.74 -12.85 -21.80
CA ASN A 239 7.45 -13.42 -22.22
C ASN A 239 6.28 -13.02 -21.32
N ASP A 240 6.52 -12.86 -20.03
CA ASP A 240 5.53 -12.35 -19.07
C ASP A 240 5.31 -10.83 -19.20
N HIS A 241 5.96 -10.17 -20.15
CA HIS A 241 5.94 -8.72 -20.33
C HIS A 241 6.39 -7.92 -19.10
N ILE A 242 7.18 -8.53 -18.22
CA ILE A 242 7.83 -7.83 -17.11
C ILE A 242 8.98 -6.99 -17.66
N LEU A 243 9.80 -7.60 -18.51
CA LEU A 243 10.92 -6.93 -19.17
C LEU A 243 10.54 -6.64 -20.63
N VAL A 244 10.24 -5.38 -20.92
CA VAL A 244 9.78 -4.94 -22.25
C VAL A 244 10.85 -4.11 -22.95
N PRO A 245 10.94 -4.16 -24.29
CA PRO A 245 11.82 -3.26 -25.02
C PRO A 245 11.40 -1.80 -24.79
N ASP A 246 12.38 -0.91 -24.67
CA ASP A 246 12.14 0.52 -24.68
C ASP A 246 11.71 1.00 -26.08
N PRO A 247 11.23 2.24 -26.25
CA PRO A 247 10.83 2.76 -27.57
C PRO A 247 11.94 2.76 -28.62
N THR A 248 13.22 2.67 -28.20
CA THR A 248 14.37 2.61 -29.10
C THR A 248 14.68 1.19 -29.57
N MET A 249 14.03 0.18 -28.98
CA MET A 249 14.23 -1.27 -29.22
C MET A 249 15.66 -1.76 -28.96
N LYS A 250 16.53 -0.93 -28.39
CA LYS A 250 17.92 -1.26 -28.07
C LYS A 250 18.12 -1.65 -26.62
N ASN A 251 17.25 -1.15 -25.73
CA ASN A 251 17.29 -1.45 -24.32
C ASN A 251 15.96 -2.08 -23.88
N PHE A 252 15.97 -2.57 -22.65
CA PHE A 252 14.84 -3.09 -21.95
C PHE A 252 14.57 -2.24 -20.71
N ARG A 253 13.32 -2.26 -20.28
CA ARG A 253 12.88 -1.68 -19.02
C ARG A 253 11.87 -2.59 -18.34
N PHE A 254 11.79 -2.48 -17.03
CA PHE A 254 10.69 -3.07 -16.28
C PHE A 254 9.40 -2.31 -16.57
N ASP A 255 8.36 -3.01 -17.01
CA ASP A 255 7.03 -2.42 -17.16
C ASP A 255 6.29 -2.43 -15.82
N LYS A 256 6.35 -1.30 -15.10
CA LYS A 256 5.69 -1.13 -13.79
C LYS A 256 4.21 -1.53 -13.85
N LYS A 257 3.52 -1.21 -14.95
CA LYS A 257 2.09 -1.54 -15.11
C LYS A 257 1.86 -3.04 -15.18
N SER A 258 2.68 -3.78 -15.93
CA SER A 258 2.59 -5.25 -15.99
C SER A 258 2.93 -5.89 -14.64
N MET A 259 3.91 -5.37 -13.90
CA MET A 259 4.24 -5.82 -12.55
C MET A 259 3.06 -5.64 -11.58
N GLU A 260 2.42 -4.47 -11.60
CA GLU A 260 1.23 -4.20 -10.79
C GLU A 260 0.05 -5.09 -11.18
N ILE A 261 -0.23 -5.26 -12.47
CA ILE A 261 -1.32 -6.13 -12.94
C ILE A 261 -1.07 -7.58 -12.49
N MET A 262 0.17 -8.06 -12.56
CA MET A 262 0.53 -9.40 -12.09
C MET A 262 0.23 -9.58 -10.60
N LEU A 263 0.66 -8.64 -9.76
CA LEU A 263 0.40 -8.67 -8.32
C LEU A 263 -1.10 -8.59 -8.00
N LYS A 264 -1.82 -7.67 -8.65
CA LYS A 264 -3.27 -7.48 -8.47
C LYS A 264 -4.06 -8.71 -8.93
N LYS A 265 -3.67 -9.33 -10.05
CA LYS A 265 -4.21 -10.61 -10.53
C LYS A 265 -4.00 -11.71 -9.49
N ALA A 266 -2.80 -11.85 -8.92
CA ALA A 266 -2.52 -12.87 -7.91
C ALA A 266 -3.44 -12.71 -6.68
N CYS A 267 -3.62 -11.48 -6.19
CA CYS A 267 -4.52 -11.20 -5.06
C CYS A 267 -5.97 -11.59 -5.37
N MET A 268 -6.48 -11.25 -6.56
CA MET A 268 -7.84 -11.57 -6.98
C MET A 268 -8.04 -13.10 -7.18
N LEU A 269 -7.05 -13.80 -7.72
CA LEU A 269 -7.08 -15.26 -7.85
C LEU A 269 -7.07 -15.97 -6.49
N ASN A 270 -6.36 -15.44 -5.50
CA ASN A 270 -6.38 -15.98 -4.14
C ASN A 270 -7.71 -15.71 -3.46
N TYR A 271 -8.27 -14.50 -3.60
CA TYR A 271 -9.62 -14.20 -3.11
C TYR A 271 -10.67 -15.17 -3.64
N THR A 272 -10.67 -15.45 -4.95
CA THR A 272 -11.62 -16.39 -5.56
C THR A 272 -11.42 -17.83 -5.10
N MET A 273 -10.18 -18.24 -4.80
CA MET A 273 -9.90 -19.56 -4.24
C MET A 273 -10.50 -19.73 -2.83
N GLU A 274 -10.33 -18.71 -1.99
CA GLU A 274 -10.72 -18.74 -0.58
C GLU A 274 -12.23 -18.55 -0.38
N ASN A 275 -12.89 -17.75 -1.23
CA ASN A 275 -14.25 -17.28 -1.00
C ASN A 275 -15.29 -17.78 -2.01
N MET A 276 -14.85 -18.40 -3.11
CA MET A 276 -15.76 -18.93 -4.13
C MET A 276 -15.46 -20.42 -4.34
N SER A 277 -14.84 -20.77 -5.46
CA SER A 277 -14.48 -22.15 -5.76
C SER A 277 -13.18 -22.22 -6.56
N LYS A 278 -12.53 -23.38 -6.50
CA LYS A 278 -11.40 -23.71 -7.39
C LYS A 278 -11.73 -23.55 -8.87
N HIS A 279 -12.99 -23.74 -9.25
CA HIS A 279 -13.45 -23.58 -10.63
C HIS A 279 -13.52 -22.10 -11.02
N CYS A 280 -13.96 -21.21 -10.11
CA CYS A 280 -13.90 -19.76 -10.30
C CYS A 280 -12.47 -19.28 -10.55
N LYS A 281 -11.49 -19.72 -9.75
CA LYS A 281 -10.07 -19.40 -9.97
C LYS A 281 -9.59 -19.83 -11.36
N ARG A 282 -9.95 -21.04 -11.81
CA ARG A 282 -9.54 -21.57 -13.13
C ARG A 282 -10.13 -20.76 -14.28
N VAL A 283 -11.43 -20.48 -14.24
CA VAL A 283 -12.11 -19.68 -15.28
C VAL A 283 -11.55 -18.25 -15.30
N LEU A 284 -11.42 -17.62 -14.13
CA LEU A 284 -10.89 -16.27 -14.02
C LEU A 284 -9.45 -16.19 -14.55
N ASN A 285 -8.58 -17.16 -14.20
CA ASN A 285 -7.23 -17.22 -14.74
C ASN A 285 -7.21 -17.41 -16.27
N CYS A 286 -8.11 -18.24 -16.82
CA CYS A 286 -8.26 -18.41 -18.26
C CYS A 286 -8.60 -17.09 -18.96
N ILE A 287 -9.52 -16.31 -18.41
CA ILE A 287 -9.92 -15.01 -18.97
C ILE A 287 -8.76 -14.01 -18.86
N PHE A 288 -8.02 -13.99 -17.74
CA PHE A 288 -6.82 -13.13 -17.59
C PHE A 288 -5.75 -13.40 -18.66
N GLU A 289 -5.45 -14.67 -18.96
CA GLU A 289 -4.42 -15.04 -19.93
C GLU A 289 -4.83 -14.71 -21.37
N ARG A 290 -6.12 -14.82 -21.69
CA ARG A 290 -6.62 -14.74 -23.07
C ARG A 290 -7.35 -13.43 -23.41
N LYS A 291 -7.62 -12.60 -22.40
CA LYS A 291 -8.29 -11.28 -22.44
C LYS A 291 -9.75 -11.31 -22.90
N MET A 292 -10.05 -11.97 -24.01
CA MET A 292 -11.37 -12.10 -24.62
C MET A 292 -11.61 -13.57 -24.96
N VAL A 293 -12.57 -14.21 -24.30
CA VAL A 293 -12.85 -15.65 -24.49
C VAL A 293 -14.33 -15.93 -24.60
N GLU A 294 -14.69 -16.83 -25.51
CA GLU A 294 -16.04 -17.38 -25.60
C GLU A 294 -16.21 -18.57 -24.63
N ASP A 295 -17.46 -18.95 -24.35
CA ASP A 295 -17.82 -20.15 -23.58
C ASP A 295 -17.03 -21.42 -24.01
N LYS A 296 -16.88 -21.61 -25.32
CA LYS A 296 -16.18 -22.77 -25.89
C LYS A 296 -14.69 -22.79 -25.53
N ASP A 297 -14.07 -21.62 -25.49
CA ASP A 297 -12.66 -21.47 -25.16
C ASP A 297 -12.45 -21.71 -23.67
N ILE A 298 -13.30 -21.13 -22.83
CA ILE A 298 -13.26 -21.37 -21.38
C ILE A 298 -13.43 -22.85 -21.08
N SER A 299 -14.41 -23.52 -21.68
CA SER A 299 -14.64 -24.96 -21.46
C SER A 299 -13.40 -25.79 -21.84
N LYS A 300 -12.76 -25.47 -22.98
CA LYS A 300 -11.56 -26.14 -23.48
C LYS A 300 -10.33 -25.90 -22.58
N TYR A 301 -10.07 -24.65 -22.19
CA TYR A 301 -8.83 -24.28 -21.50
C TYR A 301 -8.94 -24.42 -19.98
N ALA A 302 -10.11 -24.18 -19.41
CA ALA A 302 -10.38 -24.43 -18.00
C ALA A 302 -10.70 -25.91 -17.73
N LEU A 303 -10.85 -26.76 -18.76
CA LEU A 303 -11.21 -28.19 -18.68
C LEU A 303 -12.45 -28.41 -17.79
N LEU A 304 -13.54 -27.70 -18.11
CA LEU A 304 -14.83 -27.79 -17.43
C LEU A 304 -15.90 -28.19 -18.44
N ASP A 305 -16.88 -28.96 -18.00
CA ASP A 305 -18.09 -29.18 -18.78
C ASP A 305 -18.88 -27.87 -18.93
N ALA A 306 -19.71 -27.80 -19.98
CA ALA A 306 -20.43 -26.58 -20.33
C ALA A 306 -21.39 -26.09 -19.23
N LYS A 307 -21.99 -27.00 -18.44
CA LYS A 307 -22.93 -26.63 -17.37
C LYS A 307 -22.17 -25.98 -16.21
N THR A 308 -21.09 -26.61 -15.76
CA THR A 308 -20.23 -26.07 -14.69
C THR A 308 -19.62 -24.75 -15.10
N MET A 309 -19.08 -24.66 -16.33
CA MET A 309 -18.48 -23.44 -16.86
C MET A 309 -19.46 -22.26 -16.84
N ARG A 310 -20.69 -22.44 -17.33
CA ARG A 310 -21.71 -21.38 -17.34
C ARG A 310 -22.10 -20.94 -15.95
N SER A 311 -22.30 -21.87 -15.02
CA SER A 311 -22.58 -21.54 -13.61
C SER A 311 -21.47 -20.67 -13.03
N VAL A 312 -20.21 -21.08 -13.21
CA VAL A 312 -19.04 -20.35 -12.70
C VAL A 312 -18.92 -18.95 -13.32
N CYS A 313 -19.18 -18.82 -14.63
CA CYS A 313 -19.18 -17.50 -15.27
C CYS A 313 -20.27 -16.59 -14.71
N LEU A 314 -21.46 -17.13 -14.45
CA LEU A 314 -22.54 -16.38 -13.81
C LEU A 314 -22.17 -15.94 -12.39
N ASP A 315 -21.57 -16.82 -11.58
CA ASP A 315 -21.12 -16.46 -10.23
C ASP A 315 -20.06 -15.34 -10.26
N LEU A 316 -19.07 -15.46 -11.14
CA LEU A 316 -18.04 -14.42 -11.34
C LEU A 316 -18.64 -13.11 -11.88
N HIS A 317 -19.68 -13.20 -12.71
CA HIS A 317 -20.38 -12.03 -13.24
C HIS A 317 -21.21 -11.31 -12.18
N GLN A 318 -21.88 -12.07 -11.30
CA GLN A 318 -22.62 -11.52 -10.15
C GLN A 318 -21.69 -10.76 -9.19
N GLU A 319 -20.47 -11.27 -8.98
CA GLU A 319 -19.41 -10.56 -8.24
C GLU A 319 -18.75 -9.42 -9.05
N LEU A 320 -19.18 -9.19 -10.30
CA LEU A 320 -18.67 -8.17 -11.21
C LEU A 320 -17.16 -8.29 -11.51
N PHE A 321 -16.61 -9.49 -11.36
CA PHE A 321 -15.22 -9.81 -11.69
C PHE A 321 -15.01 -10.01 -13.19
N ILE A 322 -16.05 -10.44 -13.89
CA ILE A 322 -16.09 -10.58 -15.34
C ILE A 322 -17.36 -9.95 -15.90
N GLN A 323 -17.33 -9.56 -17.16
CA GLN A 323 -18.49 -9.05 -17.88
C GLN A 323 -18.68 -9.76 -19.21
N LEU A 324 -19.94 -9.86 -19.62
CA LEU A 324 -20.33 -10.41 -20.91
C LEU A 324 -20.49 -9.27 -21.92
N CYS A 325 -19.62 -9.24 -22.91
CA CYS A 325 -19.66 -8.30 -24.00
C CYS A 325 -20.23 -8.97 -25.25
N VAL A 326 -21.05 -8.21 -26.00
CA VAL A 326 -21.57 -8.66 -27.29
C VAL A 326 -20.78 -7.96 -28.38
N MET A 327 -20.02 -8.74 -29.14
CA MET A 327 -19.31 -8.25 -30.31
C MET A 327 -20.07 -8.62 -31.58
N GLN A 328 -20.31 -7.64 -32.45
CA GLN A 328 -20.86 -7.87 -33.77
C GLN A 328 -19.74 -7.99 -34.79
N LYS A 329 -19.71 -9.12 -35.49
CA LYS A 329 -18.83 -9.33 -36.65
C LYS A 329 -19.60 -10.05 -37.74
N GLU A 330 -19.63 -9.49 -38.95
CA GLU A 330 -20.23 -10.12 -40.13
C GLU A 330 -21.71 -10.56 -39.89
N ASN A 331 -22.52 -9.68 -39.30
CA ASN A 331 -23.94 -9.93 -38.94
C ASN A 331 -24.18 -11.06 -37.93
N LYS A 332 -23.13 -11.54 -37.23
CA LYS A 332 -23.25 -12.48 -36.11
C LYS A 332 -22.88 -11.80 -34.80
N ASN A 333 -23.66 -12.09 -33.76
CA ASN A 333 -23.37 -11.70 -32.40
C ASN A 333 -22.49 -12.77 -31.73
N PHE A 334 -21.35 -12.35 -31.18
CA PHE A 334 -20.46 -13.18 -30.38
C PHE A 334 -20.53 -12.71 -28.94
N HIS A 335 -20.72 -13.64 -28.02
CA HIS A 335 -20.73 -13.38 -26.59
C HIS A 335 -19.34 -13.69 -26.03
N ILE A 336 -18.67 -12.66 -25.51
CA ILE A 336 -17.29 -12.72 -25.06
C ILE A 336 -17.24 -12.35 -23.58
N TRP A 337 -16.60 -13.19 -22.79
CA TRP A 337 -16.26 -12.88 -21.41
C TRP A 337 -14.94 -12.13 -21.35
N GLU A 338 -14.93 -11.02 -20.63
CA GLU A 338 -13.75 -10.19 -20.41
C GLU A 338 -13.68 -9.70 -18.95
N ILE A 339 -12.48 -9.25 -18.56
CA ILE A 339 -12.24 -8.61 -17.26
C ILE A 339 -11.94 -7.14 -17.51
N ASP A 340 -12.81 -6.26 -17.00
CA ASP A 340 -12.44 -4.86 -16.77
C ASP A 340 -11.51 -4.81 -15.55
N HIS A 341 -10.20 -4.79 -15.79
CA HIS A 341 -9.19 -4.82 -14.74
C HIS A 341 -9.37 -3.70 -13.70
N LEU A 342 -9.71 -2.49 -14.13
CA LEU A 342 -9.84 -1.35 -13.23
C LEU A 342 -11.02 -1.56 -12.28
N LYS A 343 -12.17 -1.94 -12.84
CA LYS A 343 -13.39 -2.18 -12.06
C LYS A 343 -13.24 -3.41 -11.16
N ALA A 344 -12.74 -4.53 -11.70
CA ALA A 344 -12.62 -5.78 -10.97
C ALA A 344 -11.64 -5.67 -9.80
N PHE A 345 -10.47 -5.05 -9.99
CA PHE A 345 -9.51 -4.85 -8.90
C PHE A 345 -10.05 -3.92 -7.83
N LYS A 346 -10.73 -2.83 -8.20
CA LYS A 346 -11.35 -1.91 -7.24
C LYS A 346 -12.44 -2.60 -6.41
N LEU A 347 -13.29 -3.40 -7.03
CA LEU A 347 -14.32 -4.15 -6.33
C LEU A 347 -13.73 -5.21 -5.40
N CYS A 348 -12.71 -5.93 -5.86
CA CYS A 348 -11.98 -6.88 -5.03
C CYS A 348 -11.32 -6.18 -3.83
N ALA A 349 -10.73 -4.99 -4.03
CA ALA A 349 -10.20 -4.17 -2.94
C ALA A 349 -11.27 -3.83 -1.90
N LEU A 350 -12.47 -3.40 -2.33
CA LEU A 350 -13.57 -3.10 -1.40
C LEU A 350 -13.97 -4.33 -0.56
N LYS A 351 -14.01 -5.53 -1.16
CA LYS A 351 -14.29 -6.78 -0.43
C LYS A 351 -13.22 -7.09 0.62
N PHE A 352 -11.94 -6.85 0.31
CA PHE A 352 -10.86 -6.98 1.30
C PHE A 352 -10.96 -5.89 2.39
N GLN A 353 -11.29 -4.65 2.00
CA GLN A 353 -11.47 -3.53 2.92
C GLN A 353 -12.54 -3.84 3.98
N ASP A 354 -13.70 -4.36 3.57
CA ASP A 354 -14.79 -4.72 4.47
C ASP A 354 -14.33 -5.76 5.51
N LYS A 355 -13.62 -6.81 5.06
CA LYS A 355 -13.05 -7.83 5.94
C LYS A 355 -11.99 -7.29 6.90
N ILE A 356 -11.16 -6.35 6.44
CA ILE A 356 -10.16 -5.72 7.31
C ILE A 356 -10.88 -4.92 8.40
N ILE A 357 -11.89 -4.13 8.04
CA ILE A 357 -12.65 -3.28 8.97
C ILE A 357 -13.32 -4.11 10.06
N GLU A 358 -13.91 -5.25 9.72
CA GLU A 358 -14.49 -6.19 10.69
C GLU A 358 -13.45 -6.67 11.72
N LYS A 359 -12.18 -6.73 11.33
CA LYS A 359 -11.08 -7.19 12.19
C LYS A 359 -10.38 -6.06 12.95
N ILE A 360 -10.51 -4.80 12.56
CA ILE A 360 -9.81 -3.66 13.20
C ILE A 360 -9.94 -3.63 14.73
N PRO A 361 -11.13 -3.78 15.34
CA PRO A 361 -11.26 -3.75 16.79
C PRO A 361 -10.42 -4.82 17.51
N LEU A 362 -10.19 -5.97 16.89
CA LEU A 362 -9.35 -7.05 17.43
C LEU A 362 -7.87 -6.69 17.38
N ILE A 363 -7.46 -5.95 16.35
CA ILE A 363 -6.09 -5.45 16.14
C ILE A 363 -5.74 -4.38 17.16
N ASP A 364 -6.67 -3.49 17.47
CA ASP A 364 -6.43 -2.42 18.43
C ASP A 364 -6.26 -2.96 19.84
N ASN A 365 -6.97 -4.05 20.17
CA ASN A 365 -6.69 -4.82 21.39
C ASN A 365 -5.30 -5.44 21.36
N PHE A 366 -4.86 -6.01 20.23
CA PHE A 366 -3.52 -6.55 20.08
C PHE A 366 -2.42 -5.49 20.24
N TRP A 367 -2.53 -4.32 19.61
CA TRP A 367 -1.57 -3.22 19.80
C TRP A 367 -1.53 -2.73 21.24
N LYS A 368 -2.69 -2.61 21.90
CA LYS A 368 -2.77 -2.24 23.32
C LYS A 368 -2.15 -3.28 24.25
N VAL A 369 -2.16 -4.56 23.91
CA VAL A 369 -1.52 -5.60 24.73
C VAL A 369 -0.02 -5.65 24.44
N SER A 370 0.37 -5.79 23.17
CA SER A 370 1.79 -5.90 22.76
C SER A 370 2.66 -4.69 23.14
N LEU A 371 2.14 -3.46 23.04
CA LEU A 371 2.87 -2.25 23.46
C LEU A 371 3.02 -2.13 24.98
N TYR A 372 2.17 -2.80 25.78
CA TYR A 372 2.12 -2.62 27.23
C TYR A 372 2.65 -3.81 28.04
N THR A 373 2.59 -5.04 27.52
CA THR A 373 2.91 -6.25 28.31
C THR A 373 4.18 -6.98 27.88
N GLY A 374 4.72 -6.71 26.68
CA GLY A 374 5.94 -7.36 26.19
C GLY A 374 5.88 -8.90 26.16
N SER A 375 4.68 -9.48 26.15
CA SER A 375 4.43 -10.92 26.29
C SER A 375 4.49 -11.68 24.96
N ASP A 376 4.95 -12.94 25.01
CA ASP A 376 5.14 -13.81 23.85
C ASP A 376 3.85 -14.15 23.10
N ILE A 377 3.91 -13.93 21.78
CA ILE A 377 2.81 -13.84 20.81
C ILE A 377 2.59 -15.21 20.14
N SER A 378 2.14 -16.26 20.84
CA SER A 378 2.07 -17.61 20.22
C SER A 378 0.68 -18.03 19.71
N SER A 379 -0.40 -17.78 20.46
CA SER A 379 -1.79 -18.06 19.99
C SER A 379 -2.35 -16.99 19.04
N ASP A 380 -1.82 -15.76 19.12
CA ASP A 380 -2.28 -14.61 18.35
C ASP A 380 -1.65 -14.51 16.95
N GLN A 381 -0.63 -15.33 16.66
CA GLN A 381 0.08 -15.36 15.38
C GLN A 381 -0.84 -15.67 14.18
N VAL A 382 -1.83 -16.55 14.35
CA VAL A 382 -2.72 -16.95 13.25
C VAL A 382 -3.66 -15.80 12.85
N TYR A 383 -4.23 -15.09 13.83
CA TYR A 383 -5.11 -13.94 13.57
C TYR A 383 -4.35 -12.77 12.96
N ILE A 384 -3.14 -12.49 13.45
CA ILE A 384 -2.26 -11.48 12.90
C ILE A 384 -1.84 -11.87 11.48
N SER A 385 -1.50 -13.12 11.23
CA SER A 385 -1.12 -13.59 9.89
C SER A 385 -2.24 -13.45 8.87
N ASP A 386 -3.47 -13.80 9.24
CA ASP A 386 -4.64 -13.66 8.35
C ASP A 386 -4.93 -12.18 8.04
N LEU A 387 -4.90 -11.32 9.07
CA LEU A 387 -5.00 -9.88 8.86
C LEU A 387 -3.88 -9.33 7.96
N LEU A 388 -2.62 -9.68 8.23
CA LEU A 388 -1.48 -9.21 7.44
C LEU A 388 -1.64 -9.62 5.97
N GLN A 389 -2.15 -10.83 5.72
CA GLN A 389 -2.47 -11.29 4.39
C GLN A 389 -3.60 -10.47 3.73
N LEU A 390 -4.70 -10.22 4.44
CA LEU A 390 -5.79 -9.36 3.95
C LEU A 390 -5.29 -7.93 3.66
N ALA A 391 -4.53 -7.35 4.58
CA ALA A 391 -3.95 -6.02 4.47
C ALA A 391 -2.96 -5.92 3.31
N LYS A 392 -2.11 -6.95 3.11
CA LYS A 392 -1.21 -7.08 1.95
C LYS A 392 -1.99 -7.11 0.64
N SER A 393 -3.03 -7.94 0.54
CA SER A 393 -3.85 -8.03 -0.67
C SER A 393 -4.57 -6.71 -0.97
N HIS A 394 -5.15 -6.07 0.05
CA HIS A 394 -5.78 -4.76 -0.08
C HIS A 394 -4.76 -3.67 -0.50
N PHE A 395 -3.59 -3.66 0.13
CA PHE A 395 -2.50 -2.74 -0.18
C PHE A 395 -2.06 -2.87 -1.65
N ILE A 396 -1.83 -4.09 -2.13
CA ILE A 396 -1.46 -4.35 -3.53
C ILE A 396 -2.56 -3.88 -4.50
N LEU A 397 -3.83 -4.16 -4.18
CA LEU A 397 -4.96 -3.80 -5.05
C LEU A 397 -5.18 -2.28 -5.13
N THR A 398 -4.85 -1.54 -4.07
CA THR A 398 -5.05 -0.08 -3.97
C THR A 398 -3.80 0.75 -4.26
N TYR A 399 -2.64 0.11 -4.50
CA TYR A 399 -1.41 0.81 -4.88
C TYR A 399 -1.52 1.41 -6.28
N GLU A 400 -1.10 2.68 -6.40
CA GLU A 400 -1.08 3.53 -7.61
C GLU A 400 0.27 4.22 -7.78
#